data_AF-A8ANQ2-F1
#
_entry.id   AF-A8ANQ2-F1
#
_cell.length_a   1.000
_cell.length_b   1.000
_cell.length_c   1.000
_cell.angle_alpha   90.00
_cell.angle_beta   90.00
_cell.angle_gamma   90.00
#
_symmetry.space_group_name_H-M   'P 1'
#
loop_
_entity.id
_entity.type
_entity.pdbx_description
1 polymer ?
#
loop_
_entity_poly.entity_id
_entity_poly.type
_entity_poly.pdbx_seq_one_letter_code
_entity_poly.pdbx_strand_id
1 'polypeptide(L)'
;MGKNGPEEIDAAPEDYERVIAWCHEHNYLDDHRFVSRFIASRSRKGYGPARIRQELNQKGIAREAIERAMRECEIEWLRLAREQAIRKYGEPLPAAFSEKVKVQRFLLYRGYLMEDIQEIWRNFDD
;
A
#
# COMPACT_ATOMS: atom_id res chain seq x y z
N MET A 1 12.84 27.61 22.31
CA MET A 1 13.52 27.52 21.00
C MET A 1 14.90 28.13 21.14
N GLY A 2 15.96 27.37 20.80
CA GLY A 2 17.35 27.83 20.93
C GLY A 2 17.61 29.06 20.07
N LYS A 3 18.52 29.93 20.54
CA LYS A 3 18.85 31.25 19.96
C LYS A 3 19.66 31.21 18.66
N ASN A 4 19.93 30.03 18.12
CA ASN A 4 20.70 29.85 16.89
C ASN A 4 19.72 29.43 15.80
N GLY A 5 19.74 30.12 14.67
CA GLY A 5 18.95 29.76 13.48
C GLY A 5 19.35 28.38 12.93
N PRO A 6 18.82 27.95 11.77
CA PRO A 6 19.28 26.72 11.14
C PRO A 6 20.80 26.78 10.94
N GLU A 7 21.50 25.83 11.54
CA GLU A 7 22.95 25.65 11.41
C GLU A 7 23.21 25.08 10.01
N GLU A 8 24.06 25.75 9.22
CA GLU A 8 24.43 25.23 7.90
C GLU A 8 25.26 23.94 8.08
N ILE A 9 24.88 22.90 7.33
CA ILE A 9 25.60 21.62 7.32
C ILE A 9 26.47 21.60 6.06
N ASP A 10 27.78 21.70 6.25
CA ASP A 10 28.79 21.54 5.19
C ASP A 10 29.20 20.07 5.09
N ALA A 11 28.33 19.25 4.49
CA ALA A 11 28.56 17.82 4.28
C ALA A 11 28.74 17.54 2.79
N ALA A 12 29.79 16.79 2.44
CA ALA A 12 30.00 16.34 1.07
C ALA A 12 29.07 15.16 0.74
N PRO A 13 28.74 14.90 -0.55
CA PRO A 13 27.94 13.73 -0.95
C PRO A 13 28.42 12.41 -0.33
N GLU A 14 29.73 12.23 -0.20
CA GLU A 14 30.36 11.04 0.37
C GLU A 14 30.05 10.85 1.86
N ASP A 15 29.81 11.94 2.60
CA ASP A 15 29.43 11.85 4.02
C ASP A 15 28.02 11.29 4.18
N TYR A 16 27.11 11.63 3.29
CA TYR A 16 25.76 11.06 3.26
C TYR A 16 25.80 9.56 2.97
N GLU A 17 26.55 9.14 1.95
CA GLU A 17 26.68 7.73 1.59
C GLU A 17 27.27 6.91 2.75
N ARG A 18 28.28 7.46 3.46
CA ARG A 18 28.87 6.82 4.64
C ARG A 18 27.85 6.65 5.78
N VAL A 19 27.05 7.69 6.06
CA VAL A 19 26.03 7.62 7.11
C VAL A 19 24.89 6.69 6.73
N ILE A 20 24.45 6.68 5.46
CA ILE A 20 23.43 5.77 4.96
C ILE A 20 23.90 4.31 5.08
N ALA A 21 25.15 4.03 4.68
CA ALA A 21 25.75 2.70 4.83
C ALA A 21 25.81 2.27 6.30
N TRP A 22 26.25 3.15 7.20
CA TRP A 22 26.28 2.90 8.64
C TRP A 22 24.88 2.60 9.19
N CYS A 23 23.86 3.35 8.76
CA CYS A 23 22.47 3.14 9.13
C CYS A 23 21.95 1.77 8.65
N HIS A 24 22.34 1.30 7.47
CA HIS A 24 22.00 -0.04 7.01
C HIS A 24 22.71 -1.14 7.83
N GLU A 25 24.01 -0.99 8.06
CA GLU A 25 24.81 -1.94 8.85
C GLU A 25 24.24 -2.14 10.27
N HIS A 26 23.79 -1.04 10.88
CA HIS A 26 23.24 -1.04 12.24
C HIS A 26 21.71 -1.22 12.27
N ASN A 27 21.10 -1.60 11.14
CA ASN A 27 19.67 -1.84 11.01
C ASN A 27 18.76 -0.65 11.36
N TYR A 28 19.25 0.59 11.33
CA TYR A 28 18.41 1.78 11.36
C TYR A 28 17.59 1.93 10.06
N LEU A 29 18.19 1.57 8.92
CA LEU A 29 17.54 1.52 7.61
C LEU A 29 17.43 0.08 7.11
N ASP A 30 16.22 -0.30 6.68
CA ASP A 30 15.89 -1.63 6.18
C ASP A 30 14.61 -1.53 5.34
N ASP A 31 14.79 -1.46 4.02
CA ASP A 31 13.70 -1.31 3.07
C ASP A 31 12.79 -2.53 3.05
N HIS A 32 13.34 -3.73 3.23
CA HIS A 32 12.53 -4.95 3.27
C HIS A 32 11.56 -4.92 4.45
N ARG A 33 12.06 -4.60 5.64
CA ARG A 33 11.23 -4.42 6.84
C ARG A 33 10.24 -3.27 6.68
N PHE A 34 10.65 -2.16 6.05
CA PHE A 34 9.76 -1.04 5.78
C PHE A 34 8.59 -1.45 4.87
N VAL A 35 8.88 -2.06 3.73
CA VAL A 35 7.89 -2.44 2.71
C VAL A 35 6.85 -3.40 3.29
N SER A 36 7.28 -4.48 3.95
CA SER A 36 6.36 -5.46 4.54
C SER A 36 5.42 -4.85 5.58
N ARG A 37 5.95 -3.97 6.44
CA ARG A 37 5.13 -3.22 7.41
C ARG A 37 4.20 -2.24 6.73
N PHE A 38 4.64 -1.60 5.65
CA PHE A 38 3.84 -0.64 4.90
C PHE A 38 2.65 -1.34 4.22
N ILE A 39 2.88 -2.45 3.52
CA ILE A 39 1.83 -3.27 2.89
C ILE A 39 0.78 -3.66 3.94
N ALA A 40 1.22 -4.24 5.07
CA ALA A 40 0.32 -4.63 6.15
C ALA A 40 -0.43 -3.44 6.78
N SER A 41 0.18 -2.26 6.86
CA SER A 41 -0.48 -1.05 7.38
C SER A 41 -1.56 -0.55 6.43
N ARG A 42 -1.28 -0.52 5.12
CA ARG A 42 -2.20 0.00 4.11
C ARG A 42 -3.34 -0.98 3.82
N SER A 43 -3.09 -2.28 3.84
CA SER A 43 -4.14 -3.29 3.69
C SER A 43 -5.19 -3.20 4.81
N ARG A 44 -4.76 -3.04 6.07
CA ARG A 44 -5.67 -2.81 7.22
C ARG A 44 -6.49 -1.53 7.09
N LYS A 45 -6.01 -0.53 6.32
CA LYS A 45 -6.74 0.70 6.01
C LYS A 45 -7.67 0.56 4.80
N GLY A 46 -7.77 -0.63 4.21
CA GLY A 46 -8.65 -0.90 3.08
C GLY A 46 -8.14 -0.35 1.74
N TYR A 47 -6.82 -0.32 1.57
CA TYR A 47 -6.18 -0.03 0.28
C TYR A 47 -5.72 -1.32 -0.38
N GLY A 48 -5.94 -1.42 -1.68
CA GLY A 48 -5.57 -2.57 -2.50
C GLY A 48 -4.18 -2.45 -3.12
N PRO A 49 -3.73 -3.52 -3.82
CA PRO A 49 -2.36 -3.67 -4.27
C PRO A 49 -1.87 -2.54 -5.17
N ALA A 50 -2.68 -2.06 -6.12
CA ALA A 50 -2.26 -1.04 -7.07
C ALA A 50 -1.93 0.30 -6.36
N ARG A 51 -2.73 0.68 -5.37
CA ARG A 51 -2.50 1.90 -4.58
C ARG A 51 -1.25 1.77 -3.72
N ILE A 52 -1.06 0.61 -3.09
CA ILE A 52 0.10 0.36 -2.24
C ILE A 52 1.40 0.38 -3.05
N ARG A 53 1.42 -0.24 -4.24
CA ARG A 53 2.57 -0.18 -5.17
C ARG A 53 2.92 1.26 -5.54
N GLN A 54 1.91 2.06 -5.90
CA GLN A 54 2.11 3.47 -6.24
C GLN A 54 2.76 4.25 -5.09
N GLU A 55 2.26 4.07 -3.87
CA GLU A 55 2.75 4.80 -2.70
C GLU A 55 4.16 4.36 -2.28
N LEU A 56 4.50 3.07 -2.44
CA LEU A 56 5.86 2.58 -2.24
C LEU A 56 6.83 3.13 -3.28
N ASN A 57 6.40 3.21 -4.55
CA ASN A 57 7.22 3.79 -5.61
C ASN A 57 7.49 5.29 -5.36
N GLN A 58 6.49 6.06 -4.92
CA GLN A 58 6.67 7.47 -4.51
C GLN A 58 7.62 7.66 -3.33
N LYS A 59 7.86 6.60 -2.55
CA LYS A 59 8.81 6.59 -1.43
C LYS A 59 10.23 6.18 -1.84
N GLY A 60 10.47 5.95 -3.12
CA GLY A 60 11.79 5.57 -3.64
C GLY A 60 12.12 4.09 -3.49
N ILE A 61 11.16 3.24 -3.10
CA ILE A 61 11.41 1.80 -2.98
C ILE A 61 11.56 1.18 -4.39
N ALA A 62 12.62 0.39 -4.56
CA ALA A 62 12.89 -0.35 -5.78
C ALA A 62 11.73 -1.29 -6.15
N ARG A 63 11.39 -1.36 -7.44
CA ARG A 63 10.26 -2.15 -7.95
C ARG A 63 10.38 -3.62 -7.58
N GLU A 64 11.60 -4.16 -7.61
CA GLU A 64 11.91 -5.55 -7.28
C GLU A 64 11.58 -5.88 -5.82
N ALA A 65 11.87 -4.95 -4.89
CA ALA A 65 11.53 -5.10 -3.48
C ALA A 65 10.02 -5.04 -3.25
N ILE A 66 9.32 -4.14 -3.96
CA ILE A 66 7.85 -4.05 -3.93
C ILE A 66 7.23 -5.36 -4.40
N GLU A 67 7.61 -5.86 -5.57
CA GLU A 67 7.00 -7.07 -6.14
C GLU A 67 7.35 -8.33 -5.35
N ARG A 68 8.55 -8.39 -4.76
CA ARG A 68 8.91 -9.46 -3.83
C ARG A 68 7.97 -9.48 -2.62
N ALA A 69 7.85 -8.36 -1.92
CA ALA A 69 7.01 -8.26 -0.74
C ALA A 69 5.51 -8.45 -1.06
N MET A 70 5.05 -8.02 -2.24
CA MET A 70 3.68 -8.27 -2.70
C MET A 70 3.40 -9.75 -2.95
N ARG A 71 4.38 -10.53 -3.45
CA ARG A 71 4.25 -11.99 -3.61
C ARG A 71 4.31 -12.73 -2.29
N GLU A 72 5.14 -12.25 -1.36
CA GLU A 72 5.34 -12.87 -0.04
C GLU A 72 4.22 -12.52 0.96
N CYS A 73 3.44 -11.47 0.70
CA CYS A 73 2.34 -11.10 1.58
C CYS A 73 1.17 -12.10 1.48
N GLU A 74 0.80 -12.70 2.61
CA GLU A 74 -0.33 -13.63 2.71
C GLU A 74 -1.65 -12.86 2.88
N ILE A 75 -1.92 -11.91 1.98
CA ILE A 75 -3.12 -11.06 2.04
C ILE A 75 -4.16 -11.54 1.02
N GLU A 76 -5.34 -11.87 1.51
CA GLU A 76 -6.51 -12.16 0.70
C GLU A 76 -7.18 -10.86 0.21
N TRP A 77 -6.73 -10.34 -0.93
CA TRP A 77 -7.19 -9.05 -1.46
C TRP A 77 -8.69 -9.04 -1.80
N LEU A 78 -9.20 -10.12 -2.37
CA LEU A 78 -10.64 -10.32 -2.60
C LEU A 78 -11.47 -10.17 -1.32
N ARG A 79 -11.04 -10.83 -0.24
CA ARG A 79 -11.71 -10.76 1.07
C ARG A 79 -11.75 -9.32 1.60
N LEU A 80 -10.62 -8.62 1.54
CA LEU A 80 -10.54 -7.22 1.97
C LEU A 80 -11.39 -6.30 1.07
N ALA A 81 -11.40 -6.51 -0.25
CA ALA A 81 -12.22 -5.73 -1.17
C ALA A 81 -13.72 -5.87 -0.84
N ARG A 82 -14.17 -7.11 -0.58
CA ARG A 82 -15.54 -7.42 -0.15
C ARG A 82 -15.88 -6.73 1.16
N GLU A 83 -15.03 -6.84 2.18
CA GLU A 83 -15.22 -6.18 3.48
C GLU A 83 -15.36 -4.67 3.32
N GLN A 84 -14.53 -4.03 2.48
CA GLN A 84 -14.64 -2.59 2.21
C GLN A 84 -15.93 -2.22 1.47
N ALA A 85 -16.37 -3.06 0.51
CA ALA A 85 -17.61 -2.86 -0.21
C ALA A 85 -18.82 -2.95 0.74
N ILE A 86 -18.91 -4.03 1.53
CA ILE A 86 -20.00 -4.27 2.48
C ILE A 86 -20.06 -3.16 3.52
N ARG A 87 -18.90 -2.77 4.09
CA ARG A 87 -18.84 -1.70 5.09
C ARG A 87 -19.43 -0.37 4.58
N LYS A 88 -19.34 -0.10 3.28
CA LYS A 88 -19.80 1.16 2.68
C LYS A 88 -21.20 1.08 2.07
N TYR A 89 -21.54 -0.05 1.47
CA TYR A 89 -22.76 -0.22 0.65
C TYR A 89 -23.77 -1.21 1.22
N GLY A 90 -23.44 -1.91 2.31
CA GLY A 90 -24.29 -2.91 2.95
C GLY A 90 -24.16 -4.31 2.35
N GLU A 91 -24.89 -5.25 2.94
CA GLU A 91 -25.04 -6.63 2.48
C GLU A 91 -26.55 -6.95 2.37
N PRO A 92 -27.06 -7.49 1.25
CA PRO A 92 -26.31 -7.83 0.03
C PRO A 92 -25.79 -6.60 -0.72
N LEU A 93 -24.71 -6.77 -1.48
CA LEU A 93 -24.18 -5.68 -2.30
C LEU A 93 -25.18 -5.29 -3.40
N PRO A 94 -25.21 -4.00 -3.81
CA PRO A 94 -26.06 -3.56 -4.89
C PRO A 94 -25.82 -4.34 -6.19
N ALA A 95 -26.90 -4.88 -6.76
CA ALA A 95 -26.88 -5.67 -8.00
C ALA A 95 -27.28 -4.86 -9.24
N ALA A 96 -28.03 -3.76 -9.07
CA ALA A 96 -28.41 -2.89 -10.18
C ALA A 96 -27.15 -2.29 -10.84
N PHE A 97 -27.14 -2.24 -12.19
CA PHE A 97 -25.95 -1.87 -12.96
C PHE A 97 -25.33 -0.53 -12.53
N SER A 98 -26.16 0.50 -12.36
CA SER A 98 -25.69 1.84 -11.97
C SER A 98 -25.07 1.88 -10.57
N GLU A 99 -25.53 1.04 -9.65
CA GLU A 99 -25.01 0.93 -8.30
C GLU A 99 -23.76 0.07 -8.24
N LYS A 100 -23.73 -1.05 -8.99
CA LYS A 100 -22.54 -1.88 -9.17
C LYS A 100 -21.35 -1.07 -9.67
N VAL A 101 -21.55 -0.18 -10.65
CA VAL A 101 -20.50 0.74 -11.13
C VAL A 101 -19.98 1.66 -10.03
N LYS A 102 -20.83 2.12 -9.09
CA LYS A 102 -20.39 2.94 -7.95
C LYS A 102 -19.50 2.14 -7.00
N VAL A 103 -19.84 0.88 -6.72
CA VAL A 103 -19.03 -0.03 -5.89
C VAL A 103 -17.68 -0.29 -6.56
N GLN A 104 -17.69 -0.65 -7.85
CA GLN A 104 -16.46 -0.90 -8.63
C GLN A 104 -15.54 0.33 -8.64
N ARG A 105 -16.07 1.53 -8.93
CA ARG A 105 -15.29 2.77 -8.88
C ARG A 105 -14.67 3.00 -7.51
N PHE A 106 -15.44 2.82 -6.44
CA PHE A 106 -14.93 2.96 -5.09
C PHE A 106 -13.73 2.04 -4.80
N LEU A 107 -13.83 0.76 -5.17
CA LEU A 107 -12.76 -0.21 -4.96
C LEU A 107 -11.54 0.06 -5.86
N LEU A 108 -11.75 0.47 -7.11
CA LEU A 108 -10.67 0.90 -8.00
C LEU A 108 -9.92 2.13 -7.43
N TYR A 109 -10.63 3.13 -6.91
CA TYR A 109 -10.00 4.28 -6.25
C TYR A 109 -9.22 3.89 -4.99
N ARG A 110 -9.61 2.81 -4.32
CA ARG A 110 -8.85 2.21 -3.22
C ARG A 110 -7.68 1.35 -3.70
N GLY A 111 -7.57 1.07 -5.00
CA GLY A 111 -6.46 0.35 -5.62
C GLY A 111 -6.62 -1.17 -5.64
N TYR A 112 -7.84 -1.69 -5.46
CA TYR A 112 -8.12 -3.10 -5.70
C TYR A 112 -8.10 -3.40 -7.20
N LEU A 113 -7.68 -4.61 -7.56
CA LEU A 113 -7.57 -5.02 -8.96
C LEU A 113 -8.94 -5.39 -9.53
N MET A 114 -9.11 -5.22 -10.83
CA MET A 114 -10.41 -5.50 -11.47
C MET A 114 -10.81 -6.98 -11.33
N GLU A 115 -9.83 -7.90 -11.34
CA GLU A 115 -10.05 -9.34 -11.11
C GLU A 115 -10.69 -9.60 -9.75
N ASP A 116 -10.14 -9.06 -8.66
CA ASP A 116 -10.72 -9.17 -7.31
C ASP A 116 -12.13 -8.55 -7.28
N ILE A 117 -12.30 -7.37 -7.89
CA ILE A 117 -13.56 -6.64 -7.86
C ILE A 117 -14.67 -7.41 -8.58
N GLN A 118 -14.37 -8.04 -9.72
CA GLN A 118 -15.36 -8.83 -10.47
C GLN A 118 -15.79 -10.07 -9.70
N GLU A 119 -14.84 -10.72 -9.02
CA GLU A 119 -15.08 -11.96 -8.27
C GLU A 119 -15.98 -11.75 -7.05
N ILE A 120 -16.06 -10.53 -6.50
CA ILE A 120 -16.96 -10.21 -5.38
C ILE A 120 -18.40 -10.62 -5.69
N TRP A 121 -18.90 -10.45 -6.92
CA TRP A 121 -20.29 -10.81 -7.27
C TRP A 121 -20.46 -12.25 -7.77
N ARG A 122 -19.39 -12.96 -8.15
CA ARG A 122 -19.49 -14.34 -8.64
C ARG A 122 -19.79 -15.34 -7.53
N ASN A 123 -19.27 -15.10 -6.34
CA ASN A 123 -19.48 -15.97 -5.17
C ASN A 123 -20.85 -15.75 -4.46
N PHE A 124 -21.86 -15.27 -5.19
CA PHE A 124 -23.23 -15.06 -4.70
C PHE A 124 -24.28 -15.84 -5.51
N ASP A 125 -23.85 -16.67 -6.46
CA ASP A 125 -24.72 -17.59 -7.22
C ASP A 125 -24.69 -19.03 -6.66
N ASP A 126 -24.14 -19.25 -5.47
CA ASP A 126 -24.19 -20.52 -4.70
C ASP A 126 -25.16 -20.45 -3.51
#